data_AF-A0A0X8GN77-F1
#
_entry.id   AF-A0A0X8GN77-F1
#
_cell.length_a   1.000
_cell.length_b   1.000
_cell.length_c   1.000
_cell.angle_alpha   90.00
_cell.angle_beta   90.00
_cell.angle_gamma   90.00
#
_symmetry.space_group_name_H-M   'P 1'
#
loop_
_entity.id
_entity.type
_entity.pdbx_description
1 polymer ?
#
loop_
_entity_poly.entity_id
_entity_poly.type
_entity_poly.pdbx_seq_one_letter_code
_entity_poly.pdbx_strand_id
1 'polypeptide(L)'
;MTNHNEHWEHFLDPEVVRPSLFMAAMFITVFEILKNSIVDRLRDFYLIGLSDESNTVCPDYTNNVLSRNKSAVYASLSWLVENEAINDSDIATFEQLKSTRNLLAHKLFDVVTGQAESTHQEQFTALVELLRKIEVWWVVNVELATNPDYDDQEIDEAEIVPGAILSLQMLLHVASGGTDLLDEWRNLQAKRSPPHAK
;
A
#
# COMPACT_ATOMS: atom_id res chain seq x y z
N MET A 1 4.89 -37.24 17.01
CA MET A 1 3.49 -37.53 16.60
C MET A 1 2.51 -36.42 16.98
N THR A 2 2.86 -35.51 17.89
CA THR A 2 2.04 -34.35 18.31
C THR A 2 1.87 -33.27 17.22
N ASN A 3 2.92 -32.91 16.49
CA ASN A 3 2.92 -31.78 15.55
C ASN A 3 2.02 -31.97 14.30
N HIS A 4 1.82 -33.20 13.81
CA HIS A 4 1.00 -33.43 12.59
C HIS A 4 -0.51 -33.30 12.85
N ASN A 5 -0.98 -33.75 14.03
CA ASN A 5 -2.38 -33.62 14.40
C ASN A 5 -2.78 -32.16 14.65
N GLU A 6 -1.88 -31.37 15.26
CA GLU A 6 -2.08 -29.94 15.50
C GLU A 6 -2.21 -29.14 14.19
N HIS A 7 -1.40 -29.46 13.17
CA HIS A 7 -1.52 -28.81 11.84
C HIS A 7 -2.84 -29.16 11.12
N TRP A 8 -3.32 -30.40 11.26
CA TRP A 8 -4.62 -30.79 10.69
C TRP A 8 -5.79 -30.13 11.43
N GLU A 9 -5.71 -30.02 12.75
CA GLU A 9 -6.71 -29.30 13.55
C GLU A 9 -6.78 -27.83 13.15
N HIS A 10 -5.63 -27.16 13.03
CA HIS A 10 -5.53 -25.78 12.57
C HIS A 10 -6.07 -25.60 11.14
N PHE A 11 -5.74 -26.50 10.21
CA PHE A 11 -6.20 -26.42 8.82
C PHE A 11 -7.71 -26.69 8.67
N LEU A 12 -8.28 -27.54 9.51
CA LEU A 12 -9.70 -27.90 9.42
C LEU A 12 -10.61 -26.94 10.21
N ASP A 13 -10.05 -26.02 10.99
CA ASP A 13 -10.80 -24.99 11.70
C ASP A 13 -10.99 -23.71 10.84
N PRO A 14 -12.22 -23.42 10.38
CA PRO A 14 -12.50 -22.23 9.59
C PRO A 14 -12.30 -20.92 10.36
N GLU A 15 -12.42 -20.93 11.70
CA GLU A 15 -12.21 -19.74 12.54
C GLU A 15 -10.72 -19.38 12.65
N VAL A 16 -9.85 -20.31 12.27
CA VAL A 16 -8.40 -20.11 12.23
C VAL A 16 -7.90 -19.84 10.81
N VAL A 17 -8.33 -20.66 9.84
CA VAL A 17 -7.86 -20.54 8.45
C VAL A 17 -8.35 -19.26 7.78
N ARG A 18 -9.60 -18.83 8.02
CA ARG A 18 -10.14 -17.63 7.35
C ARG A 18 -9.40 -16.36 7.77
N PRO A 19 -9.22 -16.04 9.07
CA PRO A 19 -8.44 -14.86 9.46
C PRO A 19 -6.98 -14.94 9.00
N SER A 20 -6.37 -16.13 9.02
CA SER A 20 -4.99 -16.32 8.57
C SER A 20 -4.82 -16.04 7.07
N LEU A 21 -5.70 -16.61 6.22
CA LEU A 21 -5.73 -16.30 4.79
C LEU A 21 -6.00 -14.82 4.52
N PHE A 22 -6.95 -14.24 5.24
CA PHE A 22 -7.29 -12.83 5.11
C PHE A 22 -6.08 -11.94 5.41
N MET A 23 -5.40 -12.15 6.55
CA MET A 23 -4.23 -11.37 6.93
C MET A 23 -3.06 -11.56 5.96
N ALA A 24 -2.79 -12.79 5.51
CA ALA A 24 -1.75 -13.04 4.52
C ALA A 24 -2.05 -12.35 3.18
N ALA A 25 -3.30 -12.42 2.70
CA ALA A 25 -3.73 -11.74 1.48
C ALA A 25 -3.61 -10.22 1.63
N MET A 26 -4.07 -9.65 2.74
CA MET A 26 -3.96 -8.21 3.01
C MET A 26 -2.50 -7.77 3.07
N PHE A 27 -1.61 -8.52 3.73
CA PHE A 27 -0.19 -8.20 3.77
C PHE A 27 0.42 -8.15 2.37
N ILE A 28 0.15 -9.17 1.53
CA ILE A 28 0.63 -9.18 0.14
C ILE A 28 0.08 -7.97 -0.63
N THR A 29 -1.22 -7.71 -0.54
CA THR A 29 -1.87 -6.58 -1.23
C THR A 29 -1.26 -5.24 -0.84
N VAL A 30 -1.13 -4.95 0.46
CA VAL A 30 -0.56 -3.69 0.94
C VAL A 30 0.90 -3.56 0.55
N PHE A 31 1.67 -4.64 0.58
CA PHE A 31 3.06 -4.63 0.15
C PHE A 31 3.21 -4.29 -1.35
N GLU A 32 2.32 -4.79 -2.20
CA GLU A 32 2.32 -4.42 -3.62
C GLU A 32 1.87 -2.97 -3.83
N ILE A 33 0.91 -2.46 -3.04
CA ILE A 33 0.57 -1.03 -3.03
C ILE A 33 1.78 -0.18 -2.63
N LEU A 34 2.50 -0.55 -1.57
CA LEU A 34 3.74 0.11 -1.14
C LEU A 34 4.78 0.14 -2.28
N LYS A 35 5.01 -1.00 -2.95
CA LYS A 35 5.95 -1.05 -4.08
C LYS A 35 5.54 -0.15 -5.23
N ASN A 36 4.25 -0.09 -5.56
CA ASN A 36 3.74 0.79 -6.59
C ASN A 36 3.90 2.25 -6.17
N SER A 37 3.54 2.62 -4.93
CA SER A 37 3.78 3.95 -4.39
C SER A 37 5.25 4.38 -4.49
N ILE A 38 6.18 3.50 -4.10
CA ILE A 38 7.63 3.75 -4.20
C ILE A 38 8.06 4.07 -5.64
N VAL A 39 7.50 3.42 -6.66
CA VAL A 39 7.98 3.56 -8.04
C VAL A 39 7.16 4.57 -8.83
N ASP A 40 5.84 4.44 -8.80
CA ASP A 40 4.92 5.16 -9.67
C ASP A 40 4.80 6.63 -9.24
N ARG A 41 4.86 6.97 -7.94
CA ARG A 41 4.88 8.37 -7.50
C ARG A 41 6.08 9.14 -8.06
N LEU A 42 7.26 8.53 -8.06
CA LEU A 42 8.43 9.13 -8.71
C LEU A 42 8.25 9.22 -10.22
N ARG A 43 7.72 8.17 -10.86
CA ARG A 43 7.49 8.21 -12.31
C ARG A 43 6.54 9.36 -12.68
N ASP A 44 5.46 9.53 -11.92
CA ASP A 44 4.45 10.56 -12.10
C ASP A 44 5.04 11.96 -11.86
N PHE A 45 5.94 12.11 -10.89
CA PHE A 45 6.68 13.36 -10.66
C PHE A 45 7.52 13.79 -11.87
N TYR A 46 8.08 12.83 -12.64
CA TYR A 46 8.83 13.12 -13.86
C TYR A 46 7.96 13.08 -15.14
N LEU A 47 6.64 13.01 -15.01
CA LEU A 47 5.74 12.99 -16.16
C LEU A 47 5.64 14.41 -16.77
N ILE A 48 5.89 14.51 -18.08
CA ILE A 48 5.90 15.80 -18.80
C ILE A 48 4.81 15.91 -19.87
N GLY A 49 4.09 14.83 -20.15
CA GLY A 49 2.99 14.85 -21.10
C GLY A 49 2.09 13.63 -21.00
N LEU A 50 0.79 13.87 -21.06
CA LEU A 50 -0.24 12.86 -21.24
C LEU A 50 -0.69 12.89 -22.71
N SER A 51 -0.69 11.75 -23.37
CA SER A 51 -1.27 11.60 -24.72
C SER A 51 -2.14 10.35 -24.78
N ASP A 52 -3.06 10.30 -25.75
CA ASP A 52 -3.98 9.17 -25.92
C ASP A 52 -3.27 7.82 -26.19
N GLU A 53 -2.01 7.85 -26.66
CA GLU A 53 -1.25 6.64 -27.01
C GLU A 53 -0.16 6.29 -25.98
N SER A 54 0.43 7.28 -25.30
CA SER A 54 1.41 7.01 -24.23
C SER A 54 1.70 8.22 -23.33
N ASN A 55 2.08 7.92 -22.09
CA ASN A 55 2.60 8.90 -21.15
C ASN A 55 4.07 9.19 -21.46
N THR A 56 4.42 10.48 -21.64
CA THR A 56 5.79 10.91 -21.90
C THR A 56 6.47 11.22 -20.57
N VAL A 57 7.46 10.41 -20.18
CA VAL A 57 8.28 10.62 -18.97
C VAL A 57 9.58 11.34 -19.35
N CYS A 58 9.98 12.33 -18.54
CA CYS A 58 11.22 13.06 -18.73
C CYS A 58 12.44 12.12 -18.68
N PRO A 59 13.45 12.29 -19.56
CA PRO A 59 14.71 11.54 -19.49
C PRO A 59 15.40 11.61 -18.12
N ASP A 60 15.14 12.67 -17.36
CA ASP A 60 15.63 12.86 -16.00
C ASP A 60 15.19 11.75 -15.04
N TYR A 61 14.04 11.09 -15.27
CA TYR A 61 13.67 9.90 -14.49
C TYR A 61 14.70 8.78 -14.65
N THR A 62 15.19 8.57 -15.87
CA THR A 62 16.22 7.55 -16.12
C THR A 62 17.55 7.95 -15.50
N ASN A 63 17.96 9.21 -15.71
CA ASN A 63 19.27 9.69 -15.29
C ASN A 63 19.37 9.88 -13.78
N ASN A 64 18.32 10.39 -13.14
CA ASN A 64 18.31 10.78 -11.73
C ASN A 64 17.68 9.73 -10.83
N VAL A 65 16.91 8.76 -11.35
CA VAL A 65 16.32 7.68 -10.55
C VAL A 65 16.86 6.33 -11.00
N LEU A 66 16.49 5.85 -12.20
CA LEU A 66 16.75 4.46 -12.61
C LEU A 66 18.23 4.10 -12.75
N SER A 67 19.12 5.08 -12.97
CA SER A 67 20.57 4.87 -13.03
C SER A 67 21.18 4.38 -11.71
N ARG A 68 20.51 4.61 -10.58
CA ARG A 68 20.99 4.28 -9.22
C ARG A 68 21.02 2.78 -8.93
N ASN A 69 20.11 2.02 -9.54
CA ASN A 69 20.00 0.58 -9.30
C ASN A 69 19.31 -0.13 -10.47
N LYS A 70 19.67 -1.39 -10.74
CA LYS A 70 19.00 -2.23 -11.75
C LYS A 70 17.53 -2.47 -11.44
N SER A 71 17.17 -2.51 -10.16
CA SER A 71 15.78 -2.64 -9.72
C SER A 71 15.18 -1.25 -9.54
N ALA A 72 14.09 -0.98 -10.26
CA ALA A 72 13.36 0.29 -10.15
C ALA A 72 12.95 0.60 -8.70
N VAL A 73 12.55 -0.41 -7.93
CA VAL A 73 12.19 -0.24 -6.51
C VAL A 73 13.38 0.28 -5.69
N TYR A 74 14.55 -0.34 -5.82
CA TYR A 74 15.74 0.10 -5.07
C TYR A 74 16.32 1.41 -5.58
N ALA A 75 16.18 1.68 -6.88
CA ALA A 75 16.53 2.97 -7.46
C ALA A 75 15.66 4.08 -6.85
N SER A 76 14.35 3.87 -6.77
CA SER A 76 13.40 4.78 -6.13
C SER A 76 13.64 4.92 -4.62
N LEU A 77 13.87 3.83 -3.90
CA LEU A 77 14.20 3.89 -2.46
C LEU A 77 15.47 4.71 -2.21
N SER A 78 16.51 4.55 -3.05
CA SER A 78 17.72 5.37 -2.95
C SER A 78 17.45 6.85 -3.20
N TRP A 79 16.56 7.18 -4.13
CA TRP A 79 16.15 8.57 -4.37
C TRP A 79 15.34 9.13 -3.19
N LEU A 80 14.41 8.35 -2.62
CA LEU A 80 13.61 8.74 -1.45
C LEU A 80 14.48 9.00 -0.22
N VAL A 81 15.56 8.22 -0.02
CA VAL A 81 16.53 8.47 1.05
C VAL A 81 17.29 9.78 0.84
N GLU A 82 17.77 10.04 -0.38
CA GLU A 82 18.48 11.29 -0.69
C GLU A 82 17.60 12.53 -0.48
N ASN A 83 16.29 12.40 -0.71
CA ASN A 83 15.32 13.48 -0.51
C ASN A 83 14.69 13.47 0.91
N GLU A 84 15.29 12.75 1.85
CA GLU A 84 14.88 12.69 3.26
C GLU A 84 13.43 12.22 3.50
N ALA A 85 12.79 11.61 2.50
CA ALA A 85 11.44 11.06 2.61
C ALA A 85 11.40 9.81 3.51
N ILE A 86 12.48 9.03 3.44
CA ILE A 86 12.71 7.84 4.27
C ILE A 86 14.19 7.80 4.69
N ASN A 87 14.52 6.95 5.66
CA ASN A 87 15.86 6.79 6.19
C ASN A 87 16.30 5.31 6.19
N ASP A 88 17.54 5.04 6.63
CA ASP A 88 18.11 3.68 6.63
C ASP A 88 17.31 2.68 7.48
N SER A 89 16.64 3.12 8.55
CA SER A 89 15.79 2.26 9.37
C SER A 89 14.50 1.87 8.63
N ASP A 90 13.97 2.75 7.79
CA ASP A 90 12.85 2.44 6.90
C ASP A 90 13.28 1.43 5.82
N ILE A 91 14.50 1.56 5.27
CA ILE A 91 15.07 0.59 4.33
C ILE A 91 15.20 -0.79 4.97
N ALA A 92 15.73 -0.86 6.20
CA ALA A 92 15.80 -2.11 6.95
C ALA A 92 14.41 -2.73 7.17
N THR A 93 13.42 -1.89 7.49
CA THR A 93 12.02 -2.31 7.61
C THR A 93 11.48 -2.86 6.30
N PHE A 94 11.70 -2.16 5.18
CA PHE A 94 11.31 -2.63 3.84
C PHE A 94 11.88 -4.02 3.51
N GLU A 95 13.15 -4.29 3.83
CA GLU A 95 13.75 -5.60 3.59
C GLU A 95 13.07 -6.71 4.39
N GLN A 96 12.72 -6.45 5.66
CA GLN A 96 11.99 -7.42 6.48
C GLN A 96 10.61 -7.69 5.89
N LEU A 97 9.87 -6.64 5.53
CA LEU A 97 8.55 -6.75 4.92
C LEU A 97 8.59 -7.52 3.59
N LYS A 98 9.61 -7.26 2.76
CA LYS A 98 9.85 -7.97 1.50
C LYS A 98 10.13 -9.45 1.72
N SER A 99 10.94 -9.79 2.72
CA SER A 99 11.21 -11.18 3.10
C SER A 99 9.92 -11.90 3.49
N THR A 100 9.11 -11.27 4.36
CA THR A 100 7.81 -11.79 4.78
C THR A 100 6.86 -11.96 3.60
N ARG A 101 6.75 -10.97 2.70
CA ARG A 101 5.92 -11.10 1.49
C ARG A 101 6.39 -12.24 0.60
N ASN A 102 7.70 -12.41 0.41
CA ASN A 102 8.25 -13.52 -0.38
C ASN A 102 7.90 -14.88 0.26
N LEU A 103 7.99 -14.99 1.59
CA LEU A 103 7.57 -16.19 2.31
C LEU A 103 6.09 -16.48 2.05
N LEU A 104 5.21 -15.49 2.21
CA LEU A 104 3.77 -15.64 1.97
C LEU A 104 3.49 -16.02 0.51
N ALA A 105 4.14 -15.39 -0.46
CA ALA A 105 3.93 -15.65 -1.88
C ALA A 105 4.34 -17.08 -2.30
N HIS A 106 5.35 -17.65 -1.65
CA HIS A 106 5.88 -18.98 -2.00
C HIS A 106 5.36 -20.11 -1.11
N LYS A 107 4.95 -19.81 0.12
CA LYS A 107 4.58 -20.79 1.15
C LYS A 107 3.27 -20.44 1.85
N LEU A 108 2.34 -19.78 1.16
CA LEU A 108 1.05 -19.38 1.73
C LEU A 108 0.34 -20.54 2.44
N PHE A 109 0.27 -21.71 1.78
CA PHE A 109 -0.37 -22.89 2.34
C PHE A 109 0.29 -23.31 3.67
N ASP A 110 1.62 -23.40 3.70
CA ASP A 110 2.36 -23.77 4.90
C ASP A 110 2.12 -22.77 6.04
N VAL A 111 2.10 -21.46 5.73
CA VAL A 111 1.85 -20.42 6.73
C VAL A 111 0.41 -20.49 7.28
N VAL A 112 -0.58 -20.66 6.41
CA VAL A 112 -2.00 -20.70 6.80
C VAL A 112 -2.34 -21.97 7.57
N THR A 113 -1.62 -23.07 7.32
CA THR A 113 -1.80 -24.35 8.01
C THR A 113 -0.92 -24.51 9.25
N GLY A 114 -0.15 -23.48 9.62
CA GLY A 114 0.74 -23.50 10.77
C GLY A 114 2.04 -24.30 10.57
N GLN A 115 2.30 -24.80 9.36
CA GLN A 115 3.52 -25.55 9.02
C GLN A 115 4.76 -24.65 8.85
N ALA A 116 4.56 -23.34 8.64
CA ALA A 116 5.63 -22.35 8.58
C ALA A 116 5.28 -21.12 9.42
N GLU A 117 6.22 -20.69 10.25
CA GLU A 117 6.09 -19.44 11.01
C GLU A 117 6.22 -18.23 10.10
N SER A 118 5.44 -17.18 10.39
CA SER A 118 5.49 -15.92 9.68
C SER A 118 5.12 -14.77 10.60
N THR A 119 5.86 -13.66 10.49
CA THR A 119 5.67 -12.44 11.28
C THR A 119 4.74 -11.43 10.62
N HIS A 120 3.99 -11.83 9.57
CA HIS A 120 3.16 -10.92 8.77
C HIS A 120 2.09 -10.18 9.58
N GLN A 121 1.51 -10.80 10.60
CA GLN A 121 0.55 -10.15 11.47
C GLN A 121 1.20 -9.04 12.31
N GLU A 122 2.35 -9.34 12.92
CA GLU A 122 3.12 -8.40 13.74
C GLU A 122 3.68 -7.23 12.91
N GLN A 123 4.07 -7.51 11.66
CA GLN A 123 4.66 -6.54 10.75
C GLN A 123 3.64 -5.72 9.96
N PHE A 124 2.33 -6.05 10.03
CA PHE A 124 1.32 -5.38 9.23
C PHE A 124 1.24 -3.88 9.53
N THR A 125 1.36 -3.49 10.80
CA THR A 125 1.38 -2.08 11.21
C THR A 125 2.57 -1.35 10.59
N ALA A 126 3.78 -1.91 10.70
CA ALA A 126 4.99 -1.31 10.11
C ALA A 126 4.89 -1.17 8.58
N LEU A 127 4.23 -2.11 7.91
CA LEU A 127 3.94 -2.03 6.48
C LEU A 127 3.05 -0.84 6.14
N VAL A 128 1.96 -0.64 6.88
CA VAL A 128 1.04 0.48 6.68
C VAL A 128 1.70 1.81 7.03
N GLU A 129 2.51 1.86 8.10
CA GLU A 129 3.25 3.05 8.52
C GLU A 129 4.27 3.49 7.47
N LEU A 130 5.02 2.55 6.88
CA LEU A 130 5.97 2.86 5.81
C LEU A 130 5.26 3.38 4.56
N LEU A 131 4.13 2.77 4.16
CA LEU A 131 3.29 3.27 3.07
C LEU A 131 2.79 4.69 3.38
N ARG A 132 2.26 4.92 4.58
CA ARG A 132 1.76 6.24 5.00
C ARG A 132 2.86 7.28 4.93
N LYS A 133 4.05 6.97 5.46
CA LYS A 133 5.19 7.89 5.49
C LYS A 133 5.56 8.38 4.09
N ILE A 134 5.71 7.44 3.15
CA ILE A 134 6.04 7.77 1.74
C ILE A 134 4.92 8.61 1.12
N GLU A 135 3.67 8.21 1.29
CA GLU A 135 2.54 8.91 0.67
C GLU A 135 2.31 10.31 1.27
N VAL A 136 2.47 10.50 2.58
CA VAL A 136 2.40 11.81 3.22
C VAL A 136 3.51 12.72 2.72
N TRP A 137 4.73 12.21 2.57
CA TRP A 137 5.84 13.01 2.05
C TRP A 137 5.52 13.58 0.66
N TRP A 138 4.91 12.80 -0.23
CA TRP A 138 4.47 13.28 -1.55
C TRP A 138 3.40 14.36 -1.46
N VAL A 139 2.41 14.19 -0.57
CA VAL A 139 1.37 15.21 -0.38
C VAL A 139 1.99 16.51 0.11
N VAL A 140 2.84 16.47 1.14
CA VAL A 140 3.42 17.68 1.74
C VAL A 140 4.40 18.37 0.80
N ASN A 141 5.37 17.64 0.25
CA ASN A 141 6.50 18.21 -0.46
C ASN A 141 6.24 18.47 -1.95
N VAL A 142 5.12 17.97 -2.49
CA VAL A 142 4.78 18.16 -3.91
C VAL A 142 3.38 18.73 -4.06
N GLU A 143 2.35 18.07 -3.57
CA GLU A 143 0.96 18.50 -3.81
C GLU A 143 0.64 19.82 -3.09
N LEU A 144 0.94 19.91 -1.78
CA LEU A 144 0.70 21.12 -0.98
C LEU A 144 1.74 22.20 -1.26
N ALA A 145 3.03 21.85 -1.37
CA ALA A 145 4.11 22.80 -1.64
C ALA A 145 3.98 23.54 -2.98
N THR A 146 3.18 23.04 -3.92
CA THR A 146 2.92 23.69 -5.21
C THR A 146 1.53 24.34 -5.28
N ASN A 147 0.75 24.30 -4.20
CA ASN A 147 -0.57 24.88 -4.12
C ASN A 147 -0.54 26.23 -3.37
N PRO A 148 -0.77 27.37 -4.07
CA PRO A 148 -0.73 28.70 -3.45
C PRO A 148 -1.71 28.90 -2.29
N ASP A 149 -2.79 28.10 -2.22
CA ASP A 149 -3.76 28.18 -1.12
C ASP A 149 -3.17 27.74 0.23
N TYR A 150 -2.04 27.03 0.21
CA TYR A 150 -1.35 26.52 1.39
C TYR A 150 -0.03 27.25 1.67
N ASP A 151 0.28 28.33 0.93
CA ASP A 151 1.46 29.15 1.20
C ASP A 151 1.44 29.70 2.64
N ASP A 152 2.59 29.62 3.32
CA ASP A 152 2.80 30.05 4.71
C ASP A 152 1.90 29.39 5.78
N GLN A 153 1.19 28.30 5.44
CA GLN A 153 0.40 27.53 6.41
C GLN A 153 1.25 26.46 7.11
N GLU A 154 1.04 26.32 8.41
CA GLU A 154 1.58 25.19 9.16
C GLU A 154 0.76 23.93 8.85
N ILE A 155 1.41 22.90 8.32
CA ILE A 155 0.76 21.65 7.92
C ILE A 155 0.90 20.63 9.05
N ASP A 156 -0.24 20.18 9.59
CA ASP A 156 -0.26 19.02 10.48
C ASP A 156 -0.26 17.72 9.66
N GLU A 157 0.92 17.13 9.50
CA GLU A 157 1.09 15.86 8.79
C GLU A 157 0.30 14.70 9.39
N ALA A 158 -0.11 14.77 10.66
CA ALA A 158 -0.89 13.72 11.31
C ALA A 158 -2.35 13.68 10.80
N GLU A 159 -2.90 14.81 10.38
CA GLU A 159 -4.27 14.92 9.85
C GLU A 159 -4.35 14.51 8.37
N ILE A 160 -3.22 14.38 7.68
CA ILE A 160 -3.18 13.95 6.28
C ILE A 160 -3.55 12.46 6.17
N VAL A 161 -4.56 12.18 5.34
CA VAL A 161 -4.95 10.82 4.94
C VAL A 161 -4.72 10.67 3.43
N PRO A 162 -3.60 10.06 3.01
CA PRO A 162 -3.33 9.85 1.60
C PRO A 162 -4.36 8.92 0.94
N GLY A 163 -4.63 9.14 -0.35
CA GLY A 163 -5.64 8.37 -1.09
C GLY A 163 -5.42 6.85 -1.10
N ALA A 164 -4.15 6.41 -1.13
CA ALA A 164 -3.81 5.00 -1.03
C ALA A 164 -4.17 4.41 0.34
N ILE A 165 -3.96 5.18 1.42
CA ILE A 165 -4.33 4.79 2.79
C ILE A 165 -5.86 4.77 2.95
N LEU A 166 -6.57 5.77 2.42
CA LEU A 166 -8.04 5.80 2.44
C LEU A 166 -8.62 4.58 1.71
N SER A 167 -8.11 4.27 0.52
CA SER A 167 -8.54 3.11 -0.27
C SER A 167 -8.28 1.80 0.47
N LEU A 168 -7.14 1.68 1.17
CA LEU A 168 -6.83 0.53 2.02
C LEU A 168 -7.80 0.41 3.21
N GLN A 169 -8.09 1.52 3.90
CA GLN A 169 -9.06 1.54 5.00
C GLN A 169 -10.45 1.10 4.53
N MET A 170 -10.90 1.58 3.37
CA MET A 170 -12.15 1.15 2.75
C MET A 170 -12.15 -0.34 2.42
N LEU A 171 -11.05 -0.86 1.85
CA LEU A 171 -10.91 -2.29 1.55
C LEU A 171 -10.97 -3.14 2.82
N LEU A 172 -10.22 -2.78 3.86
CA LEU A 172 -10.20 -3.49 5.13
C LEU A 172 -11.59 -3.52 5.77
N HIS A 173 -12.27 -2.37 5.78
CA HIS A 173 -13.62 -2.24 6.30
C HIS A 173 -14.61 -3.16 5.58
N VAL A 174 -14.65 -3.11 4.25
CA VAL A 174 -15.54 -3.96 3.44
C VAL A 174 -15.19 -5.44 3.58
N ALA A 175 -13.91 -5.79 3.54
CA ALA A 175 -13.48 -7.18 3.62
C ALA A 175 -13.71 -7.78 5.02
N SER A 176 -13.76 -6.95 6.06
CA SER A 176 -14.19 -7.34 7.41
C SER A 176 -15.72 -7.45 7.58
N GLY A 177 -16.50 -7.12 6.54
CA GLY A 177 -17.96 -7.24 6.52
C GLY A 177 -18.74 -5.93 6.66
N GLY A 178 -18.07 -4.77 6.63
CA GLY A 178 -18.72 -3.46 6.67
C GLY A 178 -19.56 -3.17 5.41
N THR A 179 -20.78 -2.64 5.58
CA THR A 179 -21.72 -2.38 4.47
C THR A 179 -22.16 -0.91 4.34
N ASP A 180 -21.88 -0.07 5.33
CA ASP A 180 -22.25 1.35 5.37
C ASP A 180 -21.76 2.14 4.16
N LEU A 181 -20.54 1.90 3.68
CA LEU A 181 -20.03 2.51 2.45
C LEU A 181 -20.88 2.13 1.21
N LEU A 182 -21.33 0.88 1.14
CA LEU A 182 -22.20 0.40 0.05
C LEU A 182 -23.61 1.01 0.16
N ASP A 183 -24.13 1.12 1.37
CA ASP A 183 -25.45 1.70 1.62
C ASP A 183 -25.46 3.21 1.30
N GLU A 184 -24.42 3.95 1.69
CA GLU A 184 -24.28 5.36 1.33
C GLU A 184 -24.13 5.54 -0.18
N TRP A 185 -23.33 4.70 -0.85
CA TRP A 185 -23.22 4.72 -2.31
C TRP A 185 -24.57 4.53 -3.00
N ARG A 186 -25.38 3.56 -2.54
CA ARG A 186 -26.73 3.30 -3.06
C ARG A 186 -27.66 4.50 -2.83
N ASN A 187 -27.59 5.13 -1.66
CA ASN A 187 -28.37 6.32 -1.34
C ASN A 187 -28.02 7.50 -2.26
N LEU A 188 -26.73 7.73 -2.53
CA LEU A 188 -26.27 8.77 -3.45
C LEU A 188 -26.72 8.51 -4.89
N GLN A 189 -26.65 7.25 -5.35
CA GLN A 189 -27.16 6.84 -6.67
C GLN A 189 -28.66 7.09 -6.81
N ALA A 190 -29.45 6.69 -5.79
CA ALA A 190 -30.90 6.90 -5.78
C ALA A 190 -31.28 8.39 -5.80
N LYS A 191 -30.49 9.26 -5.16
CA LYS A 191 -30.68 10.73 -5.21
C LYS A 191 -30.30 11.33 -6.56
N ARG A 192 -29.37 10.72 -7.31
CA ARG A 192 -28.90 11.19 -8.62
C ARG A 192 -29.80 10.78 -9.79
N SER A 193 -30.64 9.75 -9.63
CA SER A 193 -31.66 9.37 -10.60
C SER A 193 -33.03 9.94 -10.18
N PRO A 194 -33.45 11.14 -10.64
CA PRO A 194 -34.81 11.59 -10.38
C PRO A 194 -35.80 10.59 -11.04
N PRO A 195 -36.96 10.31 -10.42
CA PRO A 195 -37.96 9.45 -11.03
C PRO A 195 -38.34 10.06 -12.38
N HIS A 196 -38.15 9.30 -13.46
CA HIS A 196 -38.63 9.68 -14.79
C HIS A 196 -40.08 10.13 -14.67
N ALA A 197 -40.32 11.42 -14.97
CA ALA A 197 -41.65 11.96 -15.16
C ALA A 197 -42.37 11.10 -16.20
N LYS A 198 -43.44 10.43 -15.77
CA LYS A 198 -44.45 9.85 -16.67
C LYS A 198 -45.36 10.95 -17.19
#